data_AF-A0A3A3GBS5-F1
#
_entry.id   AF-A0A3A3GBS5-F1
#
_cell.length_a   1.000
_cell.length_b   1.000
_cell.length_c   1.000
_cell.angle_alpha   90.00
_cell.angle_beta   90.00
_cell.angle_gamma   90.00
#
_symmetry.space_group_name_H-M   'P 1'
#
loop_
_entity.id
_entity.type
_entity.pdbx_description
1 polymer ?
#
loop_
_entity_poly.entity_id
_entity_poly.type
_entity_poly.pdbx_seq_one_letter_code
_entity_poly.pdbx_strand_id
1 'polypeptide(L)'
;MSYPKNQFGVPQYPDHDARKLFVLLSAIDLLERPTVSAIADLTSQNRETIDTDILRLREQFGVVLHKVGEIYHIESWGDVLQKDGVMRFLKS
;
A
#
# COMPACT_ATOMS: atom_id res chain seq x y z
N MET A 1 -17.96 5.09 8.98
CA MET A 1 -17.09 6.26 9.19
C MET A 1 -16.45 6.60 7.86
N SER A 2 -16.51 7.86 7.44
CA SER A 2 -15.82 8.34 6.23
C SER A 2 -14.44 8.88 6.63
N TYR A 3 -13.40 8.55 5.86
CA TYR A 3 -12.04 9.05 6.08
C TYR A 3 -11.74 10.14 5.04
N PRO A 4 -10.91 11.16 5.37
CA PRO A 4 -10.50 12.14 4.39
C PRO A 4 -9.75 11.45 3.23
N LYS A 5 -9.88 11.99 2.03
CA LYS A 5 -9.14 11.55 0.84
C LYS A 5 -8.12 12.63 0.48
N ASN A 6 -6.93 12.25 0.03
CA ASN A 6 -5.95 13.22 -0.48
C ASN A 6 -6.35 13.73 -1.88
N GLN A 7 -5.51 14.57 -2.49
CA GLN A 7 -5.76 15.15 -3.82
C GLN A 7 -5.90 14.11 -4.96
N PHE A 8 -5.43 12.88 -4.74
CA PHE A 8 -5.55 11.77 -5.69
C PHE A 8 -6.75 10.86 -5.38
N GLY A 9 -7.60 11.22 -4.41
CA GLY A 9 -8.74 10.41 -3.99
C GLY A 9 -8.36 9.23 -3.10
N VAL A 10 -7.11 9.13 -2.63
CA VAL A 10 -6.64 8.04 -1.77
C VAL A 10 -7.11 8.26 -0.33
N PRO A 11 -7.83 7.31 0.29
CA PRO A 11 -8.28 7.44 1.68
C PRO A 11 -7.11 7.50 2.67
N GLN A 12 -7.24 8.36 3.67
CA GLN A 12 -6.21 8.65 4.68
C GLN A 12 -6.60 8.02 6.02
N TYR A 13 -6.00 6.88 6.31
CA TYR A 13 -6.24 6.13 7.55
C TYR A 13 -5.20 6.48 8.63
N PRO A 14 -5.56 6.38 9.93
CA PRO A 14 -4.60 6.53 11.03
C PRO A 14 -3.46 5.49 10.98
N ASP A 15 -2.32 5.78 11.61
CA ASP A 15 -1.12 4.92 11.57
C ASP A 15 -1.33 3.51 12.13
N HIS A 16 -2.23 3.35 13.10
CA HIS A 16 -2.55 2.07 13.72
C HIS A 16 -3.60 1.27 12.93
N ASP A 17 -4.16 1.82 11.85
CA ASP A 17 -5.20 1.18 11.05
C ASP A 17 -4.59 0.30 9.94
N ALA A 18 -4.95 -0.98 9.93
CA ALA A 18 -4.45 -1.93 8.94
C ALA A 18 -4.80 -1.53 7.49
N ARG A 19 -5.86 -0.76 7.25
CA ARG A 19 -6.24 -0.31 5.91
C ARG A 19 -5.21 0.64 5.28
N LYS A 20 -4.36 1.29 6.09
CA LYS A 20 -3.19 2.04 5.60
C LYS A 20 -2.24 1.12 4.82
N LEU A 21 -2.06 -0.12 5.25
CA LEU A 21 -1.22 -1.11 4.56
C LEU A 21 -1.84 -1.53 3.23
N PHE A 22 -3.17 -1.60 3.15
CA PHE A 22 -3.87 -1.91 1.90
C PHE A 22 -3.72 -0.80 0.87
N VAL A 23 -3.74 0.47 1.31
CA VAL A 23 -3.43 1.62 0.47
C VAL A 23 -2.00 1.54 -0.07
N LEU A 24 -1.03 1.22 0.78
CA LEU A 24 0.36 1.03 0.38
C LEU A 24 0.49 -0.06 -0.69
N LEU A 25 -0.06 -1.25 -0.43
CA LEU A 25 0.01 -2.38 -1.36
C LEU A 25 -0.65 -2.07 -2.70
N SER A 26 -1.81 -1.41 -2.67
CA SER A 26 -2.53 -1.00 -3.88
C SER A 26 -1.75 0.06 -4.67
N ALA A 27 -1.05 0.98 -4.01
CA ALA A 27 -0.20 1.95 -4.68
C ALA A 27 0.97 1.28 -5.41
N ILE A 28 1.57 0.25 -4.83
CA ILE A 28 2.65 -0.52 -5.48
C ILE A 28 2.12 -1.25 -6.72
N ASP A 29 0.91 -1.80 -6.65
CA ASP A 29 0.27 -2.50 -7.76
C ASP A 29 -0.12 -1.57 -8.93
N LEU A 30 -0.46 -0.31 -8.63
CA LEU A 30 -0.94 0.66 -9.60
C LEU A 30 0.16 1.47 -10.28
N LEU A 31 1.25 1.76 -9.58
CA LEU A 31 2.33 2.58 -10.11
C LEU A 31 3.17 1.78 -11.12
N GLU A 32 3.52 2.40 -12.25
CA GLU A 32 4.46 1.80 -13.21
C GLU A 32 5.86 1.64 -12.62
N ARG A 33 6.28 2.61 -11.79
CA ARG A 33 7.55 2.60 -11.06
C ARG A 33 7.32 2.93 -9.58
N PRO A 34 6.94 1.94 -8.76
CA PRO A 34 6.67 2.12 -7.33
C PRO A 34 7.97 2.31 -6.54
N THR A 35 8.51 3.54 -6.55
CA THR A 35 9.58 3.95 -5.64
C THR A 35 9.00 4.47 -4.33
N VAL A 36 9.82 4.54 -3.27
CA VAL A 36 9.43 5.14 -1.98
C VAL A 36 8.84 6.54 -2.17
N SER A 37 9.46 7.37 -3.02
CA SER A 37 8.94 8.71 -3.33
C SER A 37 7.59 8.64 -4.03
N ALA A 38 7.46 7.86 -5.12
CA ALA A 38 6.23 7.80 -5.89
C ALA A 38 5.04 7.27 -5.06
N ILE A 39 5.28 6.29 -4.20
CA ILE A 39 4.30 5.74 -3.28
C ILE A 39 3.87 6.82 -2.27
N ALA A 40 4.82 7.49 -1.63
CA ALA A 40 4.52 8.56 -0.66
C ALA A 40 3.77 9.72 -1.31
N ASP A 41 4.17 10.11 -2.52
CA ASP A 41 3.55 11.21 -3.26
C ASP A 41 2.10 10.85 -3.61
N LEU A 42 1.82 9.62 -4.07
CA LEU A 42 0.46 9.15 -4.37
C LEU A 42 -0.41 8.99 -3.12
N THR A 43 0.13 8.40 -2.05
CA THR A 43 -0.65 7.95 -0.88
C THR A 43 -0.67 8.94 0.28
N SER A 44 0.23 9.93 0.26
CA SER A 44 0.52 10.83 1.37
C SER A 44 1.08 10.14 2.62
N GLN A 45 1.59 8.90 2.50
CA GLN A 45 2.26 8.20 3.60
C GLN A 45 3.69 8.72 3.83
N ASN A 46 4.16 8.65 5.08
CA ASN A 46 5.52 9.03 5.43
C ASN A 46 6.54 8.06 4.79
N ARG A 47 7.46 8.62 4.01
CA ARG A 47 8.56 7.89 3.33
C ARG A 47 9.39 7.05 4.28
N GLU A 48 9.65 7.55 5.49
CA GLU A 48 10.46 6.86 6.51
C GLU A 48 9.78 5.60 7.04
N THR A 49 8.45 5.49 6.89
CA THR A 49 7.67 4.35 7.41
C THR A 49 7.39 3.27 6.37
N ILE A 50 7.63 3.55 5.07
CA ILE A 50 7.25 2.64 3.97
C ILE A 50 7.92 1.27 4.13
N ASP A 51 9.23 1.21 4.35
CA ASP A 51 9.93 -0.08 4.49
C ASP A 51 9.41 -0.92 5.67
N THR A 52 9.08 -0.28 6.79
CA THR A 52 8.47 -0.93 7.96
C THR A 52 7.06 -1.42 7.64
N ASP A 53 6.24 -0.63 6.93
CA ASP A 53 4.89 -1.03 6.54
C ASP A 53 4.92 -2.16 5.48
N ILE A 54 5.93 -2.22 4.61
CA ILE A 54 6.18 -3.38 3.73
C ILE A 54 6.49 -4.64 4.54
N LEU A 55 7.33 -4.53 5.58
CA LEU A 55 7.60 -5.66 6.47
C LEU A 55 6.31 -6.16 7.14
N ARG A 56 5.46 -5.24 7.61
CA ARG A 56 4.14 -5.59 8.16
C ARG A 56 3.22 -6.27 7.15
N LEU A 57 3.23 -5.86 5.88
CA LEU A 57 2.48 -6.54 4.81
C LEU A 57 2.94 -8.00 4.65
N ARG A 58 4.25 -8.25 4.70
CA ARG A 58 4.80 -9.61 4.65
C ARG A 58 4.40 -10.43 5.87
N GLU A 59 4.60 -9.88 7.07
CA GLU A 59 4.41 -10.62 8.33
C GLU A 59 2.93 -10.86 8.66
N GLN A 60 2.06 -9.86 8.45
CA GLN A 60 0.67 -9.92 8.89
C GLN A 60 -0.27 -10.53 7.84
N PHE A 61 0.08 -10.41 6.56
CA PHE A 61 -0.80 -10.80 5.46
C PHE A 61 -0.17 -11.81 4.49
N GLY A 62 1.10 -12.18 4.68
CA GLY A 62 1.78 -13.14 3.81
C GLY A 62 2.07 -12.61 2.41
N VAL A 63 2.07 -11.29 2.22
CA VAL A 63 2.38 -10.67 0.92
C VAL A 63 3.84 -10.95 0.57
N VAL A 64 4.11 -11.34 -0.68
CA VAL A 64 5.46 -11.52 -1.21
C VAL A 64 5.79 -10.33 -2.09
N LEU A 65 6.73 -9.52 -1.61
CA LEU A 65 7.20 -8.28 -2.23
C LEU A 65 8.71 -8.32 -2.34
N HIS A 66 9.28 -7.78 -3.40
CA HIS A 66 10.73 -7.62 -3.58
C HIS A 66 11.07 -6.17 -3.91
N LYS A 67 12.31 -5.78 -3.64
CA LYS A 67 12.84 -4.47 -4.04
C LYS A 67 14.02 -4.70 -4.98
N VAL A 68 13.90 -4.21 -6.22
CA VAL A 68 14.96 -4.30 -7.23
C VAL A 68 15.45 -2.89 -7.51
N GLY A 69 16.63 -2.57 -6.97
CA GLY A 69 17.11 -1.18 -6.91
C GLY A 69 16.18 -0.33 -6.03
N GLU A 70 15.49 0.62 -6.63
CA GLU A 70 14.55 1.53 -5.94
C GLU A 70 13.08 1.15 -6.12
N ILE A 71 12.79 0.12 -6.91
CA ILE A 71 11.43 -0.24 -7.34
C ILE A 71 10.93 -1.45 -6.54
N TYR A 72 9.72 -1.36 -5.97
CA TYR A 72 9.04 -2.49 -5.36
C TYR A 72 8.28 -3.33 -6.40
N HIS A 73 8.32 -4.65 -6.26
CA HIS A 73 7.60 -5.59 -7.12
C HIS A 73 6.79 -6.54 -6.26
N ILE A 74 5.48 -6.62 -6.51
CA ILE A 74 4.61 -7.62 -5.88
C ILE A 74 4.75 -8.92 -6.67
N GLU A 75 5.20 -9.98 -6.01
CA GLU A 75 5.15 -11.34 -6.55
C GLU A 75 3.81 -11.99 -6.24
N SER A 76 3.31 -11.82 -5.01
CA SER A 76 2.02 -12.37 -4.56
C SER A 76 1.40 -11.50 -3.47
N TRP A 77 0.08 -11.41 -3.45
CA TRP A 77 -0.69 -10.75 -2.36
C TRP A 77 -0.84 -11.65 -1.12
N GLY A 78 -0.30 -12.88 -1.17
CA GLY A 78 -0.51 -13.90 -0.16
C GLY A 78 -1.92 -14.50 -0.22
N ASP A 79 -2.20 -15.42 0.70
CA ASP A 79 -3.49 -16.13 0.74
C ASP A 79 -4.57 -15.39 1.56
N VAL A 80 -4.17 -14.36 2.31
CA VAL A 80 -5.06 -13.61 3.22
C VAL A 80 -5.82 -12.52 2.47
N LEU A 81 -5.16 -11.79 1.57
CA LEU A 81 -5.73 -10.63 0.89
C LEU A 81 -6.24 -10.99 -0.50
N GLN A 82 -7.52 -10.77 -0.74
CA GLN A 82 -8.09 -10.82 -2.09
C GLN A 82 -7.89 -9.46 -2.78
N LYS A 83 -6.96 -9.41 -3.74
CA LYS A 83 -6.62 -8.20 -4.51
C LYS A 83 -7.85 -7.41 -4.97
N ASP A 84 -8.75 -8.04 -5.72
CA ASP A 84 -9.92 -7.35 -6.28
C ASP A 84 -10.88 -6.83 -5.20
N GLY A 85 -10.96 -7.54 -4.07
CA GLY A 85 -11.74 -7.11 -2.91
C GLY A 85 -11.17 -5.84 -2.29
N VAL A 86 -9.85 -5.81 -2.08
CA VAL A 86 -9.13 -4.64 -1.56
C VAL A 86 -9.26 -3.44 -2.51
N MET A 87 -9.01 -3.64 -3.80
CA MET A 87 -9.09 -2.59 -4.80
C MET A 87 -10.50 -1.99 -4.92
N ARG A 88 -11.54 -2.82 -4.80
CA ARG A 88 -12.93 -2.37 -4.78
C ARG A 88 -13.26 -1.59 -3.51
N PHE A 89 -12.82 -2.10 -2.36
CA PHE A 89 -13.03 -1.45 -1.06
C PHE A 89 -12.42 -0.05 -1.02
N LEU A 90 -11.22 0.14 -1.58
CA LEU A 90 -10.56 1.45 -1.58
C LEU A 90 -11.18 2.47 -2.55
N LYS A 91 -11.92 2.01 -3.56
CA LYS A 91 -12.63 2.87 -4.52
C LYS A 91 -13.98 3.37 -4.00
N SER A 92 -14.57 2.68 -3.00
CA SER A 92 -15.84 3.09 -2.37
C SER A 92 -15.74 4.40 -1.57
#